data_AF-A0A257WU54-F1
#
_entry.id   AF-A0A257WU54-F1
#
_cell.length_a   1.000
_cell.length_b   1.000
_cell.length_c   1.000
_cell.angle_alpha   90.00
_cell.angle_beta   90.00
_cell.angle_gamma   90.00
#
_symmetry.space_group_name_H-M   'P 1'
#
loop_
_entity.id
_entity.type
_entity.pdbx_description
1 polymer ?
#
loop_
_entity_poly.entity_id
_entity_poly.type
_entity_poly.pdbx_seq_one_letter_code
_entity_poly.pdbx_strand_id
1 'polypeptide(L)'
;MRALSGIVAVATLALGVAACTAMPQSGEKWESLFDGKTLDGWTPKIRGFPLGENYRDTFQVRDGAITVSYDKYDQFGERFGHLFYKDAIRGPYRLRLEYRFSETHPADTPGWAIANSGVMIFGEDPKGMAAGAVK
;
A
#
# COMPACT_ATOMS: atom_id res chain seq x y z
N MET A 1 31.79 -80.83 22.01
CA MET A 1 31.32 -79.97 23.12
C MET A 1 32.21 -78.74 23.23
N ARG A 2 31.69 -77.56 22.86
CA ARG A 2 31.81 -76.26 23.52
C ARG A 2 31.42 -75.16 22.51
N ALA A 3 30.36 -74.45 22.88
CA ALA A 3 29.78 -73.33 22.17
C ALA A 3 30.62 -72.05 22.35
N LEU A 4 30.40 -71.06 21.48
CA LEU A 4 30.16 -69.63 21.77
C LEU A 4 30.00 -68.95 20.39
N SER A 5 28.80 -68.57 19.95
CA SER A 5 28.21 -67.22 20.14
C SER A 5 29.27 -66.15 19.89
N GLY A 6 29.32 -65.45 18.76
CA GLY A 6 28.26 -64.66 18.13
C GLY A 6 28.85 -63.25 17.92
N ILE A 7 28.45 -62.57 16.84
CA ILE A 7 28.38 -61.10 16.63
C ILE A 7 28.15 -60.95 15.12
N VAL A 8 26.87 -60.82 14.74
CA VAL A 8 26.49 -60.31 13.42
C VAL A 8 26.51 -58.80 13.56
N ALA A 9 27.51 -58.15 12.96
CA ALA A 9 27.54 -56.69 12.86
C ALA A 9 26.52 -56.27 11.79
N VAL A 10 25.32 -55.89 12.22
CA VAL A 10 24.33 -55.25 11.34
C VAL A 10 24.79 -53.80 11.14
N ALA A 11 25.46 -53.54 10.02
CA ALA A 11 25.76 -52.18 9.59
C ALA A 11 24.45 -51.50 9.16
N THR A 12 23.97 -50.58 10.00
CA THR A 12 22.81 -49.73 9.75
C THR A 12 23.11 -48.76 8.60
N LEU A 13 22.67 -49.08 7.39
CA LEU A 13 22.66 -48.15 6.26
C LEU A 13 21.38 -47.30 6.30
N ALA A 14 21.34 -46.31 7.21
CA ALA A 14 20.31 -45.28 7.22
C ALA A 14 20.71 -44.14 6.26
N LEU A 15 20.76 -44.42 4.96
CA LEU A 15 20.82 -43.39 3.92
C LEU A 15 19.41 -43.24 3.35
N GLY A 16 18.68 -42.19 3.74
CA GLY A 16 17.38 -41.97 3.13
C GLY A 16 16.52 -40.81 3.64
N VAL A 17 17.06 -39.82 4.35
CA VAL A 17 16.26 -38.65 4.75
C VAL A 17 17.08 -37.36 4.61
N ALA A 18 17.35 -36.95 3.38
CA ALA A 18 17.82 -35.59 3.11
C ALA A 18 17.43 -35.09 1.70
N ALA A 19 16.35 -35.61 1.13
CA ALA A 19 15.71 -35.00 -0.03
C ALA A 19 14.47 -34.21 0.43
N CYS A 20 14.65 -33.35 1.43
CA CYS A 20 13.82 -32.15 1.51
C CYS A 20 14.25 -31.29 0.33
N THR A 21 13.68 -31.58 -0.85
CA THR A 21 13.68 -30.63 -1.95
C THR A 21 13.07 -29.36 -1.40
N ALA A 22 13.91 -28.37 -1.07
CA ALA A 22 13.47 -27.00 -0.91
C ALA A 22 12.79 -26.64 -2.22
N MET A 23 11.46 -26.73 -2.23
CA MET A 23 10.67 -26.15 -3.31
C MET A 23 11.15 -24.71 -3.43
N PRO A 24 11.40 -24.20 -4.65
CA PRO A 24 11.70 -22.79 -4.80
C PRO A 24 10.51 -22.03 -4.23
N GLN A 25 10.72 -21.44 -3.04
CA GLN A 25 9.81 -20.46 -2.51
C GLN A 25 9.95 -19.30 -3.48
N SER A 26 9.05 -19.22 -4.47
CA SER A 26 8.93 -18.04 -5.32
C SER A 26 8.51 -16.92 -4.39
N GLY A 27 9.48 -16.31 -3.72
CA GLY A 27 9.23 -15.25 -2.76
C GLY A 27 8.49 -14.15 -3.49
N GLU A 28 7.23 -13.92 -3.11
CA GLU A 28 6.49 -12.78 -3.63
C GLU A 28 7.27 -11.52 -3.31
N LYS A 29 7.72 -10.81 -4.35
CA LYS A 29 8.45 -9.56 -4.19
C LYS A 29 7.45 -8.43 -4.00
N TRP A 30 7.28 -7.99 -2.76
CA TRP A 30 6.51 -6.81 -2.42
C TRP A 30 7.39 -5.56 -2.46
N GLU A 31 6.89 -4.49 -3.07
CA GLU A 31 7.52 -3.17 -3.08
C GLU A 31 6.66 -2.20 -2.28
N SER A 32 7.29 -1.44 -1.37
CA SER A 32 6.57 -0.42 -0.59
C SER A 32 6.45 0.86 -1.39
N LEU A 33 5.23 1.37 -1.54
CA LEU A 33 4.95 2.64 -2.22
C LEU A 33 5.04 3.85 -1.27
N PHE A 34 5.07 3.61 0.03
CA PHE A 34 5.12 4.64 1.07
C PHE A 34 6.17 4.26 2.12
N ASP A 35 6.92 5.25 2.58
CA ASP A 35 8.03 5.10 3.53
C ASP A 35 7.59 5.21 5.00
N GLY A 36 6.31 5.55 5.24
CA GLY A 36 5.76 5.78 6.58
C GLY A 36 6.10 7.15 7.18
N LYS A 37 6.74 8.05 6.42
CA LYS A 37 7.35 9.28 6.97
C LYS A 37 7.09 10.52 6.14
N THR A 38 7.12 10.40 4.82
CA THR A 38 7.07 11.55 3.91
C THR A 38 6.13 11.30 2.74
N LEU A 39 5.66 12.38 2.12
CA LEU A 39 4.95 12.31 0.85
C LEU A 39 5.91 12.33 -0.34
N ASP A 40 7.18 11.92 -0.16
CA ASP A 40 8.14 11.88 -1.25
C ASP A 40 7.67 10.89 -2.32
N GLY A 41 7.60 11.37 -3.57
CA GLY A 41 7.03 10.60 -4.68
C GLY A 41 5.50 10.63 -4.75
N TRP A 42 4.84 11.46 -3.96
CA TRP A 42 3.39 11.69 -4.03
C TRP A 42 3.10 13.13 -4.46
N THR A 43 2.19 13.32 -5.41
CA THR A 43 1.83 14.63 -5.95
C THR A 43 0.36 14.93 -5.69
N PRO A 44 0.04 15.97 -4.89
CA PRO A 44 -1.34 16.41 -4.67
C PRO A 44 -1.97 17.02 -5.92
N LYS A 45 -3.25 16.74 -6.13
CA LYS A 45 -4.09 17.45 -7.08
C LYS A 45 -5.46 17.70 -6.45
N ILE A 46 -5.71 18.95 -6.09
CA ILE A 46 -6.94 19.37 -5.41
C ILE A 46 -7.74 20.25 -6.36
N ARG A 47 -9.07 20.04 -6.40
CA ARG A 47 -9.97 20.85 -7.21
C ARG A 47 -9.77 22.34 -6.89
N GLY A 48 -9.58 23.14 -7.92
CA GLY A 48 -9.40 24.60 -7.82
C GLY A 48 -7.97 25.05 -7.54
N PHE A 49 -7.01 24.11 -7.40
CA PHE A 49 -5.59 24.42 -7.15
C PHE A 49 -4.66 23.86 -8.25
N PRO A 50 -3.48 24.48 -8.44
CA PRO A 50 -2.41 23.95 -9.28
C PRO A 50 -2.02 22.51 -8.91
N LEU A 51 -1.48 21.77 -9.88
CA LEU A 51 -0.89 20.46 -9.63
C LEU A 51 0.31 20.60 -8.69
N GLY A 52 0.39 19.76 -7.66
CA GLY A 52 1.46 19.77 -6.65
C GLY A 52 1.18 20.70 -5.46
N GLU A 53 0.17 21.56 -5.53
CA GLU A 53 -0.20 22.41 -4.40
C GLU A 53 -1.04 21.63 -3.38
N ASN A 54 -0.49 21.43 -2.18
CA ASN A 54 -1.17 20.79 -1.06
C ASN A 54 -1.95 21.84 -0.23
N TYR A 55 -3.03 22.38 -0.80
CA TYR A 55 -3.80 23.44 -0.15
C TYR A 55 -4.24 23.05 1.27
N ARG A 56 -3.94 23.92 2.24
CA ARG A 56 -4.26 23.73 3.66
C ARG A 56 -3.83 22.35 4.21
N ASP A 57 -2.73 21.81 3.68
CA ASP A 57 -2.20 20.49 4.07
C ASP A 57 -3.25 19.39 4.00
N THR A 58 -4.01 19.28 2.90
CA THR A 58 -5.02 18.21 2.76
C THR A 58 -4.41 16.82 2.94
N PHE A 59 -3.27 16.59 2.29
CA PHE A 59 -2.54 15.33 2.39
C PHE A 59 -1.42 15.48 3.40
N GLN A 60 -1.38 14.60 4.39
CA GLN A 60 -0.43 14.66 5.50
C GLN A 60 0.12 13.26 5.78
N VAL A 61 1.26 13.19 6.46
CA VAL A 61 1.69 11.96 7.12
C VAL A 61 1.43 12.10 8.61
N ARG A 62 0.65 11.17 9.17
CA ARG A 62 0.33 11.12 10.59
C ARG A 62 0.40 9.68 11.06
N ASP A 63 1.09 9.45 12.17
CA ASP A 63 1.20 8.13 12.81
C ASP A 63 1.63 7.00 11.85
N GLY A 64 2.50 7.32 10.89
CA GLY A 64 2.98 6.36 9.90
C GLY A 64 2.02 6.07 8.74
N ALA A 65 0.96 6.87 8.56
CA ALA A 65 -0.03 6.73 7.50
C ALA A 65 -0.20 8.01 6.68
N ILE A 66 -0.47 7.86 5.37
CA ILE A 66 -0.99 8.96 4.56
C ILE A 66 -2.42 9.26 5.03
N THR A 67 -2.67 10.49 5.41
CA THR A 67 -3.96 10.97 5.91
C THR A 67 -4.50 12.04 4.96
N VAL A 68 -5.79 11.92 4.62
CA VAL A 68 -6.56 12.96 3.92
C VAL A 68 -7.37 13.70 4.97
N SER A 69 -7.09 14.97 5.19
CA SER A 69 -7.70 15.78 6.24
C SER A 69 -8.23 17.10 5.69
N TYR A 70 -9.41 17.49 6.16
CA TYR A 70 -10.02 18.80 5.92
C TYR A 70 -10.14 19.59 7.23
N ASP A 71 -9.38 19.24 8.26
CA ASP A 71 -9.37 19.89 9.58
C ASP A 71 -9.01 21.37 9.54
N LYS A 72 -8.15 21.77 8.58
CA LYS A 72 -7.77 23.17 8.37
C LYS A 72 -8.77 23.95 7.52
N TYR A 73 -9.88 23.34 7.09
CA TYR A 73 -10.86 23.96 6.19
C TYR A 73 -12.03 24.56 6.97
N ASP A 74 -12.45 25.75 6.57
CA ASP A 74 -13.69 26.36 7.10
C ASP A 74 -14.92 25.65 6.51
N GLN A 75 -14.82 25.23 5.24
CA GLN A 75 -15.81 24.53 4.46
C GLN A 75 -15.11 23.52 3.55
N PHE A 76 -15.73 22.37 3.29
CA PHE A 76 -15.27 21.40 2.30
C PHE A 76 -15.20 22.05 0.92
N GLY A 77 -16.22 22.81 0.52
CA GLY A 77 -16.19 23.66 -0.68
C GLY A 77 -15.87 22.89 -1.97
N GLU A 78 -16.33 21.64 -2.09
CA GLU A 78 -16.02 20.74 -3.20
C GLU A 78 -14.51 20.57 -3.46
N ARG A 79 -13.65 20.70 -2.45
CA ARG A 79 -12.19 20.57 -2.60
C ARG A 79 -11.75 19.12 -2.66
N PHE A 80 -12.35 18.34 -3.56
CA PHE A 80 -11.95 16.97 -3.86
C PHE A 80 -10.47 16.91 -4.21
N GLY A 81 -9.77 15.91 -3.66
CA GLY A 81 -8.34 15.74 -3.82
C GLY A 81 -7.99 14.33 -4.26
N HIS A 82 -7.06 14.24 -5.20
CA HIS A 82 -6.34 13.00 -5.51
C HIS A 82 -4.87 13.16 -5.15
N LEU A 83 -4.25 12.08 -4.69
CA LEU A 83 -2.82 12.00 -4.42
C LEU A 83 -2.20 10.98 -5.38
N PHE A 84 -1.31 11.44 -6.25
CA PHE A 84 -0.75 10.63 -7.33
C PHE A 84 0.62 10.07 -6.95
N TYR A 85 0.81 8.77 -7.10
CA TYR A 85 2.15 8.16 -6.99
C TYR A 85 2.99 8.50 -8.23
N LYS A 86 4.28 8.77 -8.02
CA LYS A 86 5.23 9.27 -9.03
C LYS A 86 5.34 8.38 -10.28
N ASP A 87 5.19 7.07 -10.13
CA ASP A 87 5.47 6.10 -11.19
C ASP A 87 4.21 5.36 -11.62
N ALA A 88 4.02 5.27 -12.94
CA ALA A 88 2.97 4.42 -13.51
C ALA A 88 3.35 2.94 -13.36
N ILE A 89 2.56 2.19 -12.59
CA ILE A 89 2.73 0.74 -12.45
C ILE A 89 2.17 0.06 -13.70
N ARG A 90 3.04 -0.62 -14.46
CA ARG A 90 2.69 -1.29 -15.71
C ARG A 90 2.55 -2.79 -15.52
N GLY A 91 1.62 -3.39 -16.26
CA GLY A 91 1.35 -4.83 -16.22
C GLY A 91 0.46 -5.27 -15.04
N PRO A 92 0.31 -6.58 -14.82
CA PRO A 92 -0.47 -7.11 -13.71
C PRO A 92 0.27 -6.89 -12.38
N TYR A 93 -0.45 -6.42 -11.37
CA TYR A 93 0.08 -6.24 -10.02
C TYR A 93 -0.97 -6.58 -8.97
N ARG A 94 -0.51 -6.76 -7.73
CA ARG A 94 -1.35 -6.86 -6.55
C ARG A 94 -1.07 -5.65 -5.68
N LEU A 95 -2.12 -4.91 -5.33
CA LEU A 95 -2.03 -3.81 -4.39
C LEU A 95 -2.49 -4.29 -3.02
N ARG A 96 -1.71 -3.98 -1.98
CA ARG A 96 -2.05 -4.22 -0.59
C ARG A 96 -1.97 -2.89 0.16
N LEU A 97 -3.03 -2.57 0.90
CA LEU A 97 -3.08 -1.44 1.81
C LEU A 97 -3.97 -1.76 3.01
N GLU A 98 -3.72 -1.06 4.10
CA GLU A 98 -4.63 -0.94 5.24
C GLU A 98 -5.19 0.47 5.24
N TYR A 99 -6.45 0.62 5.64
CA TYR A 99 -7.11 1.91 5.69
C TYR A 99 -8.06 1.99 6.89
N ARG A 100 -8.36 3.22 7.29
CA ARG A 100 -9.35 3.54 8.30
C ARG A 100 -9.90 4.93 7.99
N PHE A 101 -11.19 5.14 8.27
CA PHE A 101 -11.80 6.46 8.19
C PHE A 101 -11.71 7.20 9.52
N SER A 102 -11.50 8.51 9.44
CA SER A 102 -11.79 9.45 10.52
C SER A 102 -13.20 10.01 10.36
N GLU A 103 -13.84 10.36 11.47
CA GLU A 103 -15.20 10.91 11.46
C GLU A 103 -15.24 12.43 11.35
N THR A 104 -14.10 13.13 11.51
CA THR A 104 -14.05 14.60 11.44
C THR A 104 -14.13 15.09 9.99
N HIS A 105 -15.07 15.99 9.72
CA HIS A 105 -15.27 16.60 8.41
C HIS A 105 -15.91 18.00 8.55
N PRO A 106 -15.70 18.93 7.61
CA PRO A 106 -16.43 20.20 7.57
C PRO A 106 -17.94 19.99 7.48
N ALA A 107 -18.72 20.89 8.07
CA ALA A 107 -20.18 20.74 8.20
C ALA A 107 -20.93 20.70 6.85
N ASP A 108 -20.35 21.25 5.78
CA ASP A 108 -20.89 21.24 4.42
C ASP A 108 -20.45 20.02 3.59
N THR A 109 -19.73 19.07 4.20
CA THR A 109 -19.32 17.84 3.50
C THR A 109 -20.58 17.06 3.07
N PRO A 110 -20.75 16.74 1.78
CA PRO A 110 -21.89 15.96 1.33
C PRO A 110 -21.93 14.60 2.04
N GLY A 111 -23.11 14.14 2.45
CA GLY A 111 -23.23 12.90 3.22
C GLY A 111 -22.63 11.66 2.53
N TRP A 112 -22.64 11.64 1.19
CA TRP A 112 -22.00 10.57 0.40
C TRP A 112 -20.47 10.63 0.38
N ALA A 113 -19.87 11.76 0.74
CA ALA A 113 -18.43 12.00 0.78
C ALA A 113 -17.83 11.74 2.17
N ILE A 114 -18.66 11.65 3.22
CA ILE A 114 -18.20 11.30 4.58
C ILE A 114 -17.71 9.85 4.56
N ALA A 115 -16.48 9.62 5.05
CA ALA A 115 -15.83 8.32 5.01
C ALA A 115 -15.80 7.71 3.59
N ASN A 116 -15.67 8.56 2.57
CA ASN A 116 -15.53 8.15 1.18
C ASN A 116 -14.10 8.43 0.72
N SER A 117 -13.37 7.35 0.42
CA SER A 117 -12.05 7.40 -0.20
C SER A 117 -11.85 6.12 -0.99
N GLY A 118 -10.83 6.10 -1.83
CA GLY A 118 -10.53 4.94 -2.64
C GLY A 118 -9.17 5.05 -3.33
N VAL A 119 -8.70 3.91 -3.82
CA VAL A 119 -7.56 3.87 -4.72
C VAL A 119 -8.09 3.86 -6.15
N MET A 120 -7.70 4.85 -6.93
CA MET A 120 -7.92 4.85 -8.37
C MET A 120 -6.74 4.14 -9.05
N ILE A 121 -7.04 3.06 -9.77
CA ILE A 121 -6.07 2.34 -10.60
C ILE A 121 -6.28 2.70 -12.07
N PHE A 122 -5.21 2.75 -12.86
CA PHE A 122 -5.25 3.18 -14.26
C PHE A 122 -5.85 4.59 -14.45
N GLY A 123 -5.55 5.49 -13.51
CA GLY A 123 -5.97 6.89 -13.56
C GLY A 123 -5.31 7.69 -14.69
N GLU A 124 -5.92 8.82 -15.02
CA GLU A 124 -5.38 9.81 -15.97
C GLU A 124 -4.07 10.43 -15.45
N ASP A 125 -3.18 10.85 -16.36
CA ASP A 125 -1.99 11.64 -15.97
C ASP A 125 -2.44 12.99 -15.39
N PRO A 126 -2.06 13.32 -14.14
CA PRO A 126 -2.51 14.55 -13.49
C PRO A 126 -2.07 15.83 -14.21
N LYS A 127 -1.05 15.77 -15.08
CA LYS A 127 -0.61 16.91 -15.90
C LYS A 127 -1.61 17.28 -16.99
N GLY A 128 -2.44 16.33 -17.45
CA GLY A 128 -3.52 16.57 -18.41
C GLY A 128 -4.80 17.11 -17.77
N MET A 129 -4.94 16.97 -16.45
CA MET A 129 -6.16 17.32 -15.74
C MET A 129 -6.31 18.83 -15.51
N ALA A 130 -7.44 19.38 -15.97
CA ALA A 130 -7.82 20.76 -15.64
C ALA A 130 -7.95 20.95 -14.12
N ALA A 131 -7.79 22.19 -13.63
CA ALA A 131 -7.90 22.50 -12.20
C ALA A 131 -9.25 22.08 -11.58
N GLY A 132 -10.33 22.08 -12.37
CA GLY A 132 -11.66 21.64 -11.94
C GLY A 132 -11.93 20.13 -12.11
N ALA A 133 -10.99 19.35 -12.65
CA ALA A 133 -11.27 18.00 -13.13
C ALA A 133 -11.28 16.91 -12.05
N VAL A 134 -10.89 17.22 -10.80
CA VAL A 134 -11.00 16.28 -9.68
C VAL A 134 -12.48 16.16 -9.30
N LYS A 135 -12.99 14.93 -9.25
CA LYS A 135 -14.40 14.62 -8.97
C LYS A 135 -14.56 14.02 -7.60
#